data_AF-A0A540UYC6-F1
#
_entry.id   AF-A0A540UYC6-F1
#
_cell.length_a   1.000
_cell.length_b   1.000
_cell.length_c   1.000
_cell.angle_alpha   90.00
_cell.angle_beta   90.00
_cell.angle_gamma   90.00
#
_symmetry.space_group_name_H-M   'P 1'
#
loop_
_entity.id
_entity.type
_entity.pdbx_description
1 polymer ?
#
loop_
_entity_poly.entity_id
_entity_poly.type
_entity_poly.pdbx_seq_one_letter_code
_entity_poly.pdbx_strand_id
1 'polypeptide(L)'
;MRLPSLYGFYKYYFNYPLKGKKNYALAIREAEKQICDAFDLRDESCITDYEHQLYPRQLTISFLKRLYQLMNDHYDQPVFDLDYHRNSIHIPKELLNSRIQLDIDFGYFYDRNAEKIILLEYGKLNDVSHWIPVFKTLVTSFELTSMLPTNIETIGFWDLSKGLTYEESYNNGITAPIEQVLKIARKIVNERRRG
;
A
#
# COMPACT_ATOMS: atom_id res chain seq x y z
N MET A 1 5.51 -17.14 4.09
CA MET A 1 5.10 -16.78 2.71
C MET A 1 4.88 -15.29 2.71
N ARG A 2 5.25 -14.58 1.64
CA ARG A 2 5.14 -13.12 1.58
C ARG A 2 4.30 -12.66 0.40
N LEU A 3 3.39 -11.73 0.66
CA LEU A 3 2.71 -10.91 -0.33
C LEU A 3 3.39 -9.54 -0.35
N PRO A 4 3.83 -9.05 -1.52
CA PRO A 4 4.58 -7.80 -1.62
C PRO A 4 3.70 -6.53 -1.49
N SER A 5 2.39 -6.68 -1.39
CA SER A 5 1.45 -5.57 -1.23
C SER A 5 0.10 -6.02 -0.67
N LEU A 6 -0.64 -5.11 -0.02
CA LEU A 6 -2.06 -5.26 0.35
C LEU A 6 -2.93 -5.66 -0.84
N TYR A 7 -2.66 -5.08 -2.02
CA TYR A 7 -3.41 -5.40 -3.23
C TYR A 7 -3.31 -6.90 -3.59
N GLY A 8 -2.18 -7.54 -3.30
CA GLY A 8 -2.04 -9.00 -3.43
C GLY A 8 -3.09 -9.76 -2.63
N PHE A 9 -3.40 -9.30 -1.41
CA PHE A 9 -4.45 -9.87 -0.56
C PHE A 9 -5.85 -9.53 -1.07
N TYR A 10 -6.10 -8.26 -1.43
CA TYR A 10 -7.39 -7.80 -1.96
C TYR A 10 -7.82 -8.56 -3.20
N LYS A 11 -6.89 -8.97 -4.08
CA LYS A 11 -7.24 -9.81 -5.21
C LYS A 11 -7.91 -11.13 -4.82
N TYR A 12 -7.45 -11.78 -3.76
CA TYR A 12 -8.08 -13.00 -3.27
C TYR A 12 -9.39 -12.70 -2.55
N TYR A 13 -9.42 -11.62 -1.76
CA TYR A 13 -10.59 -11.25 -0.96
C TYR A 13 -11.80 -10.86 -1.83
N PHE A 14 -11.59 -10.00 -2.83
CA PHE A 14 -12.62 -9.49 -3.73
C PHE A 14 -12.70 -10.24 -5.06
N ASN A 15 -11.99 -11.36 -5.20
CA ASN A 15 -11.97 -12.19 -6.41
C ASN A 15 -11.56 -11.41 -7.68
N TYR A 16 -10.58 -10.50 -7.57
CA TYR A 16 -10.03 -9.80 -8.72
C TYR A 16 -9.09 -10.70 -9.55
N PRO A 17 -8.81 -10.34 -10.81
CA PRO A 17 -7.84 -11.07 -11.63
C PRO A 17 -6.47 -11.22 -10.96
N LEU A 18 -6.06 -12.46 -10.73
CA LEU A 18 -4.78 -12.80 -10.10
C LEU A 18 -3.59 -12.45 -11.00
N LYS A 19 -3.72 -12.68 -12.32
CA LYS A 19 -2.69 -12.37 -13.31
C LYS A 19 -2.64 -10.86 -13.57
N GLY A 20 -1.47 -10.28 -13.37
CA GLY A 20 -1.15 -8.90 -13.76
C GLY A 20 -0.14 -8.85 -14.89
N LYS A 21 0.04 -7.67 -15.50
CA LYS A 21 1.10 -7.44 -16.49
C LYS A 21 2.45 -7.29 -15.77
N LYS A 22 3.43 -8.12 -16.09
CA LYS A 22 4.78 -8.12 -15.46
C LYS A 22 5.43 -6.73 -15.49
N ASN A 23 5.36 -6.03 -16.62
CA ASN A 23 5.93 -4.70 -16.78
C ASN A 23 5.30 -3.66 -15.84
N TYR A 24 4.01 -3.82 -15.52
CA TYR A 24 3.30 -2.94 -14.59
C TYR A 24 3.80 -3.13 -13.16
N ALA A 25 3.95 -4.38 -12.73
CA ALA A 25 4.48 -4.70 -11.41
C ALA A 25 5.94 -4.23 -11.23
N LEU A 26 6.75 -4.32 -12.27
CA LEU A 26 8.12 -3.78 -12.26
C LEU A 26 8.14 -2.26 -12.10
N ALA A 27 7.24 -1.56 -12.80
CA ALA A 27 7.14 -0.11 -12.70
C ALA A 27 6.71 0.35 -11.30
N ILE A 28 5.72 -0.32 -10.69
CA ILE A 28 5.32 -0.07 -9.31
C ILE A 28 6.51 -0.24 -8.37
N ARG A 29 7.21 -1.37 -8.46
CA ARG A 29 8.35 -1.65 -7.57
C ARG A 29 9.46 -0.60 -7.69
N GLU A 30 9.74 -0.14 -8.91
CA GLU A 30 10.73 0.91 -9.13
C GLU A 30 10.24 2.28 -8.62
N ALA A 31 8.95 2.61 -8.78
CA ALA A 31 8.37 3.82 -8.21
C ALA A 31 8.48 3.82 -6.69
N GLU A 32 8.01 2.77 -6.02
CA GLU A 32 8.08 2.61 -4.55
C GLU A 32 9.53 2.72 -4.03
N LYS A 33 10.50 2.22 -4.80
CA LYS A 33 11.92 2.40 -4.43
C LYS A 33 12.32 3.88 -4.45
N GLN A 34 12.03 4.59 -5.55
CA GLN A 34 12.38 6.02 -5.65
C GLN A 34 11.66 6.87 -4.60
N ILE A 35 10.41 6.51 -4.27
CA ILE A 35 9.65 7.16 -3.20
C ILE A 35 10.35 6.94 -1.85
N CYS A 36 10.69 5.70 -1.54
CA CYS A 36 11.43 5.39 -0.32
C CYS A 36 12.74 6.18 -0.22
N ASP A 37 13.54 6.16 -1.30
CA ASP A 37 14.83 6.87 -1.34
C ASP A 37 14.62 8.38 -1.14
N ALA A 38 13.59 8.99 -1.75
CA ALA A 38 13.29 10.41 -1.61
C ALA A 38 12.96 10.82 -0.17
N PHE A 39 12.13 10.03 0.50
CA PHE A 39 11.67 10.33 1.86
C PHE A 39 12.71 9.98 2.93
N ASP A 40 13.50 8.92 2.72
CA ASP A 40 14.62 8.56 3.60
C ASP A 40 15.73 9.61 3.54
N LEU A 41 16.00 10.17 2.35
CA LEU A 41 17.04 11.19 2.14
C LEU A 41 16.54 12.63 2.32
N ARG A 42 15.21 12.83 2.42
CA ARG A 42 14.56 14.15 2.38
C ARG A 42 14.96 14.95 1.14
N ASP A 43 14.97 14.27 -0.01
CA ASP A 43 15.41 14.81 -1.29
C ASP A 43 14.46 14.38 -2.43
N GLU A 44 13.73 15.36 -2.98
CA GLU A 44 12.78 15.15 -4.08
C GLU A 44 13.46 14.78 -5.41
N SER A 45 14.78 14.98 -5.53
CA SER A 45 15.53 14.63 -6.75
C SER A 45 15.38 13.15 -7.13
N CYS A 46 15.22 12.28 -6.13
CA CYS A 46 14.95 10.84 -6.34
C CYS A 46 13.65 10.60 -7.15
N ILE A 47 12.69 11.51 -7.07
CA ILE A 47 11.42 11.46 -7.80
C ILE A 47 11.54 12.23 -9.12
N THR A 48 12.09 13.45 -9.12
CA THR A 48 12.11 14.32 -10.30
C THR A 48 13.12 13.88 -11.34
N ASP A 49 14.27 13.36 -10.92
CA ASP A 49 15.41 13.10 -11.81
C ASP A 49 15.44 11.66 -12.32
N TYR A 50 14.48 10.82 -11.89
CA TYR A 50 14.37 9.42 -12.33
C TYR A 50 14.33 9.32 -13.87
N GLU A 51 13.70 10.27 -14.56
CA GLU A 51 13.63 10.27 -16.02
C GLU A 51 14.98 10.45 -16.74
N HIS A 52 16.00 10.90 -16.01
CA HIS A 52 17.37 11.09 -16.51
C HIS A 52 18.32 9.93 -16.18
N GLN A 53 17.85 8.90 -15.46
CA GLN A 53 18.67 7.71 -15.16
C GLN A 53 18.95 6.88 -16.41
N LEU A 54 19.95 5.99 -16.35
CA LEU A 54 20.47 5.25 -17.50
C LEU A 54 19.43 4.36 -18.22
N TYR A 55 18.35 3.95 -17.54
CA TYR A 55 17.27 3.11 -18.12
C TYR A 55 15.90 3.38 -17.45
N PRO A 56 15.28 4.53 -17.69
CA PRO A 56 14.07 4.90 -16.99
C PRO A 56 12.86 4.22 -17.63
N ARG A 57 11.99 3.65 -16.80
CA ARG A 57 10.73 3.09 -17.29
C ARG A 57 9.69 4.20 -17.43
N GLN A 58 9.11 4.32 -18.61
CA GLN A 58 8.06 5.32 -18.89
C GLN A 58 6.87 5.25 -17.93
N LEU A 59 6.46 4.04 -17.55
CA LEU A 59 5.36 3.88 -16.59
C LEU A 59 5.76 4.32 -15.17
N THR A 60 7.00 4.05 -14.75
CA THR A 60 7.53 4.54 -13.47
C THR A 60 7.61 6.07 -13.48
N ILE A 61 8.13 6.67 -14.56
CA ILE A 61 8.15 8.14 -14.73
C ILE A 61 6.73 8.70 -14.57
N SER A 62 5.73 8.10 -15.25
CA SER A 62 4.34 8.54 -15.14
C SER A 62 3.81 8.49 -13.71
N PHE A 63 4.12 7.44 -12.94
CA PHE A 63 3.68 7.33 -11.55
C PHE A 63 4.36 8.37 -10.66
N LEU A 64 5.67 8.57 -10.82
CA LEU A 64 6.44 9.53 -10.04
C LEU A 64 6.03 10.97 -10.34
N LYS A 65 5.80 11.33 -11.60
CA LYS A 65 5.25 12.64 -11.97
C LYS A 65 3.86 12.87 -11.37
N ARG A 66 3.02 11.83 -11.32
CA ARG A 66 1.69 11.92 -10.70
C ARG A 66 1.77 12.07 -9.18
N LEU A 67 2.68 11.34 -8.54
CA LEU A 67 2.94 11.51 -7.12
C LEU A 67 3.42 12.93 -6.83
N TYR A 68 4.42 13.41 -7.58
CA TYR A 68 4.96 14.76 -7.40
C TYR A 68 3.87 15.83 -7.54
N GLN A 69 2.99 15.68 -8.53
CA GLN A 69 1.83 16.55 -8.68
C GLN A 69 0.92 16.49 -7.44
N LEU A 70 0.46 15.30 -7.04
CA LEU A 70 -0.42 15.14 -5.87
C LEU A 70 0.20 15.69 -4.59
N MET A 71 1.49 15.46 -4.38
CA MET A 71 2.23 15.99 -3.24
C MET A 71 2.18 17.52 -3.20
N ASN A 72 2.51 18.19 -4.31
CA ASN A 72 2.52 19.66 -4.39
C ASN A 72 1.11 20.28 -4.42
N ASP A 73 0.10 19.53 -4.86
CA ASP A 73 -1.30 19.98 -4.82
C ASP A 73 -1.84 20.01 -3.36
N HIS A 74 -1.23 19.24 -2.46
CA HIS A 74 -1.70 19.04 -1.08
C HIS A 74 -0.76 19.61 0.00
N TYR A 75 0.52 19.80 -0.30
CA TYR A 75 1.57 20.14 0.68
C TYR A 75 2.53 21.19 0.12
N ASP A 76 2.94 22.13 0.98
CA ASP A 76 3.92 23.17 0.62
C ASP A 76 5.35 22.60 0.56
N GLN A 77 5.68 21.65 1.45
CA GLN A 77 6.99 21.02 1.53
C GLN A 77 6.84 19.49 1.72
N PRO A 78 6.39 18.76 0.67
CA PRO A 78 5.89 17.40 0.83
C PRO A 78 6.88 16.42 1.47
N VAL A 79 8.16 16.46 1.10
CA VAL A 79 9.18 15.57 1.70
C VAL A 79 9.50 15.87 3.16
N PHE A 80 9.07 17.01 3.70
CA PHE A 80 9.19 17.36 5.11
C PHE A 80 7.87 17.21 5.87
N ASP A 81 6.75 17.41 5.17
CA ASP A 81 5.39 17.34 5.75
C ASP A 81 4.88 15.89 5.88
N LEU A 82 5.37 14.99 5.02
CA LEU A 82 5.00 13.58 5.02
C LEU A 82 6.15 12.68 5.47
N ASP A 83 5.80 11.61 6.17
CA ASP A 83 6.71 10.48 6.43
C ASP A 83 6.27 9.27 5.62
N TYR A 84 7.16 8.69 4.82
CA TYR A 84 6.88 7.43 4.15
C TYR A 84 7.33 6.24 5.02
N HIS A 85 6.41 5.32 5.27
CA HIS A 85 6.66 4.13 6.07
C HIS A 85 6.43 2.86 5.26
N ARG A 86 7.35 1.91 5.39
CA ARG A 86 7.17 0.52 4.93
C ARG A 86 6.88 -0.37 6.13
N ASN A 87 5.88 -1.23 6.00
CA ASN A 87 5.41 -2.08 7.07
C ASN A 87 4.99 -3.46 6.54
N SER A 88 4.78 -4.42 7.43
CA SER A 88 4.31 -5.77 7.08
C SER A 88 3.36 -6.27 8.15
N ILE A 89 2.24 -6.88 7.72
CA ILE A 89 1.27 -7.56 8.58
C ILE A 89 1.65 -9.04 8.66
N HIS A 90 1.79 -9.57 9.88
CA HIS A 90 2.20 -10.95 10.14
C HIS A 90 1.01 -11.80 10.59
N ILE A 91 0.50 -12.65 9.69
CA ILE A 91 -0.52 -13.64 10.06
C ILE A 91 0.17 -14.95 10.48
N PRO A 92 0.08 -15.33 11.76
CA PRO A 92 0.83 -16.45 12.31
C PRO A 92 0.33 -17.81 11.78
N LYS A 93 1.25 -18.78 11.69
CA LYS A 93 0.99 -20.10 11.10
C LYS A 93 -0.12 -20.88 11.80
N GLU A 94 -0.29 -20.64 13.10
CA GLU A 94 -1.31 -21.23 13.98
C GLU A 94 -2.73 -20.89 13.50
N LEU A 95 -2.95 -19.68 13.00
CA LEU A 95 -4.25 -19.24 12.48
C LEU A 95 -4.51 -19.72 11.04
N LEU A 96 -3.46 -20.19 10.35
CA LEU A 96 -3.48 -20.54 8.93
C LEU A 96 -3.66 -22.05 8.68
N ASN A 97 -3.74 -22.89 9.72
CA ASN A 97 -3.69 -24.36 9.61
C ASN A 97 -2.53 -24.81 8.70
N SER A 98 -1.39 -24.13 8.84
CA SER A 98 -0.26 -24.25 7.94
C SER A 98 1.05 -24.29 8.73
N ARG A 99 2.14 -24.66 8.06
CA ARG A 99 3.49 -24.64 8.64
C ARG A 99 4.21 -23.31 8.40
N ILE A 100 3.59 -22.41 7.62
CA ILE A 100 4.19 -21.14 7.23
C ILE A 100 3.27 -19.99 7.64
N GLN A 101 3.88 -18.89 8.08
CA GLN A 101 3.18 -17.62 8.27
C GLN A 101 2.87 -16.95 6.92
N LEU A 102 1.97 -15.98 6.93
CA LEU A 102 1.70 -15.10 5.79
C LEU A 102 2.06 -13.65 6.17
N ASP A 103 3.07 -13.10 5.52
CA ASP A 103 3.50 -11.72 5.65
C ASP A 103 2.88 -10.90 4.50
N ILE A 104 2.29 -9.75 4.80
CA ILE A 104 1.67 -8.87 3.82
C ILE A 104 2.31 -7.48 3.93
N ASP A 105 3.16 -7.16 2.97
CA ASP A 105 3.87 -5.89 2.96
C ASP A 105 2.93 -4.76 2.50
N PHE A 106 3.16 -3.54 3.00
CA PHE A 106 2.50 -2.32 2.54
C PHE A 106 3.33 -1.08 2.85
N GLY A 107 3.12 -0.03 2.06
CA GLY A 107 3.69 1.29 2.28
C GLY A 107 2.57 2.32 2.48
N TYR A 108 2.83 3.35 3.29
CA TYR A 108 1.91 4.47 3.48
C TYR A 108 2.67 5.75 3.79
N PHE A 109 2.12 6.89 3.38
CA PHE A 109 2.52 8.17 3.95
C PHE A 109 1.76 8.43 5.24
N TYR A 110 2.42 9.08 6.19
CA TYR A 110 1.80 9.63 7.37
C TYR A 110 1.97 11.15 7.37
N ASP A 111 0.85 11.85 7.38
CA ASP A 111 0.74 13.28 7.62
C ASP A 111 0.45 13.49 9.11
N ARG A 112 1.46 13.98 9.83
CA ARG A 112 1.37 14.18 11.29
C ARG A 112 0.43 15.32 11.66
N ASN A 113 0.29 16.32 10.79
CA ASN A 113 -0.48 17.52 11.08
C ASN A 113 -1.98 17.27 10.89
N ALA A 114 -2.33 16.47 9.89
CA ALA A 114 -3.71 16.07 9.62
C ALA A 114 -4.10 14.71 10.23
N GLU A 115 -3.19 14.09 11.00
CA GLU A 115 -3.35 12.75 11.57
C GLU A 115 -3.88 11.72 10.55
N LYS A 116 -3.28 11.73 9.36
CA LYS A 116 -3.79 11.06 8.17
C LYS A 116 -2.78 10.06 7.63
N ILE A 117 -3.25 8.86 7.32
CA ILE A 117 -2.46 7.90 6.53
C ILE A 117 -2.89 7.92 5.07
N ILE A 118 -1.95 7.79 4.14
CA ILE A 118 -2.22 7.78 2.70
C ILE A 118 -1.59 6.53 2.08
N LEU A 119 -2.44 5.67 1.53
CA LEU A 119 -2.02 4.47 0.81
C LEU A 119 -1.86 4.76 -0.68
N LEU A 120 -0.77 4.26 -1.27
CA LEU A 120 -0.51 4.41 -2.70
C LEU A 120 -1.19 3.30 -3.49
N GLU A 121 -1.89 3.71 -4.55
CA GLU A 121 -2.59 2.81 -5.45
C GLU A 121 -2.21 3.07 -6.91
N TYR A 122 -2.39 2.05 -7.75
CA TYR A 122 -1.94 2.07 -9.14
C TYR A 122 -3.06 1.62 -10.08
N GLY A 123 -4.12 2.40 -10.17
CA GLY A 123 -5.20 2.27 -11.15
C GLY A 123 -6.54 1.76 -10.63
N LYS A 124 -6.76 1.75 -9.31
CA LYS A 124 -7.97 1.16 -8.68
C LYS A 124 -8.51 1.95 -7.49
N LEU A 125 -9.03 3.15 -7.73
CA LEU A 125 -9.73 3.91 -6.67
C LEU A 125 -11.21 3.53 -6.47
N ASN A 126 -11.89 3.00 -7.48
CA ASN A 126 -13.35 2.83 -7.42
C ASN A 126 -13.82 1.87 -6.31
N ASP A 127 -12.94 1.01 -5.81
CA ASP A 127 -13.29 -0.02 -4.82
C ASP A 127 -12.66 0.24 -3.44
N VAL A 128 -11.92 1.34 -3.24
CA VAL A 128 -11.12 1.53 -2.01
C VAL A 128 -11.95 1.58 -0.74
N SER A 129 -13.18 2.07 -0.80
CA SER A 129 -14.11 2.06 0.34
C SER A 129 -14.37 0.65 0.87
N HIS A 130 -14.34 -0.38 0.01
CA HIS A 130 -14.48 -1.77 0.42
C HIS A 130 -13.19 -2.34 1.00
N TRP A 131 -12.04 -1.79 0.64
CA TRP A 131 -10.74 -2.26 1.10
C TRP A 131 -10.44 -1.80 2.53
N ILE A 132 -10.93 -0.62 2.91
CA ILE A 132 -10.65 -0.02 4.22
C ILE A 132 -11.09 -0.91 5.39
N PRO A 133 -12.31 -1.50 5.40
CA PRO A 133 -12.68 -2.46 6.43
C PRO A 133 -11.74 -3.66 6.52
N VAL A 134 -11.23 -4.15 5.38
CA VAL A 134 -10.28 -5.28 5.34
C VAL A 134 -8.92 -4.85 5.88
N PHE A 135 -8.43 -3.69 5.47
CA PHE A 135 -7.20 -3.09 5.98
C PHE A 135 -7.26 -2.92 7.49
N LYS A 136 -8.32 -2.30 8.02
CA LYS A 136 -8.54 -2.11 9.46
C LYS A 136 -8.47 -3.45 10.20
N THR A 137 -9.24 -4.46 9.76
CA THR A 137 -9.19 -5.79 10.37
C THR A 137 -7.78 -6.37 10.35
N LEU A 138 -7.04 -6.23 9.25
CA LEU A 138 -5.67 -6.75 9.15
C LEU A 138 -4.73 -6.06 10.15
N VAL A 139 -4.75 -4.74 10.24
CA VAL A 139 -3.80 -3.99 11.07
C VAL A 139 -4.16 -3.95 12.56
N THR A 140 -5.43 -4.20 12.91
CA THR A 140 -5.86 -4.27 14.32
C THR A 140 -5.84 -5.69 14.88
N SER A 141 -5.90 -6.72 14.03
CA SER A 141 -6.01 -8.12 14.49
C SER A 141 -4.70 -8.89 14.46
N PHE A 142 -3.67 -8.37 13.80
CA PHE A 142 -2.40 -9.07 13.58
C PHE A 142 -1.21 -8.18 13.91
N GLU A 143 -0.08 -8.82 14.18
CA GLU A 143 1.17 -8.12 14.50
C GLU A 143 1.71 -7.40 13.27
N LEU A 144 2.26 -6.21 13.49
CA LEU A 144 2.91 -5.39 12.47
C LEU A 144 4.41 -5.31 12.74
N THR A 145 5.23 -5.18 11.70
CA THR A 145 6.66 -4.89 11.86
C THR A 145 6.89 -3.58 12.65
N SER A 146 6.03 -2.59 12.45
CA SER A 146 5.97 -1.38 13.26
C SER A 146 4.52 -0.99 13.53
N MET A 147 4.22 -0.48 14.72
CA MET A 147 2.86 -0.02 15.02
C MET A 147 2.45 1.13 14.11
N LEU A 148 1.17 1.16 13.72
CA LEU A 148 0.60 2.34 13.08
C LEU A 148 0.56 3.52 14.08
N PRO A 149 0.57 4.77 13.59
CA PRO A 149 0.30 5.93 14.43
C PRO A 149 -1.01 5.77 15.23
N THR A 150 -1.03 6.23 16.48
CA THR A 150 -2.14 5.95 17.41
C THR A 150 -3.36 6.83 17.18
N ASN A 151 -3.20 7.99 16.52
CA ASN A 151 -4.23 9.02 16.43
C ASN A 151 -4.81 9.17 15.03
N ILE A 152 -4.83 8.12 14.20
CA ILE A 152 -5.26 8.26 12.80
C ILE A 152 -6.74 8.68 12.74
N GLU A 153 -7.01 9.88 12.22
CA GLU A 153 -8.37 10.38 12.00
C GLU A 153 -8.87 10.08 10.59
N THR A 154 -7.98 10.12 9.61
CA THR A 154 -8.31 10.03 8.18
C THR A 154 -7.46 8.96 7.48
N ILE A 155 -8.09 8.21 6.58
CA ILE A 155 -7.40 7.33 5.64
C ILE A 155 -7.64 7.82 4.21
N GLY A 156 -6.54 8.03 3.49
CA GLY A 156 -6.51 8.46 2.11
C GLY A 156 -5.93 7.40 1.17
N PHE A 157 -6.30 7.49 -0.10
CA PHE A 157 -5.76 6.69 -1.19
C PHE A 157 -5.39 7.60 -2.34
N TRP A 158 -4.18 7.46 -2.86
CA TRP A 158 -3.69 8.19 -4.02
C TRP A 158 -3.46 7.24 -5.18
N ASP A 159 -4.21 7.40 -6.28
CA ASP A 159 -4.00 6.61 -7.50
C ASP A 159 -2.98 7.31 -8.40
N LEU A 160 -1.76 6.79 -8.39
CA LEU A 160 -0.65 7.34 -9.18
C LEU A 160 -0.80 7.08 -10.69
N SER A 161 -1.75 6.24 -11.10
CA SER A 161 -2.03 6.00 -12.52
C SER A 161 -2.95 7.06 -13.13
N LYS A 162 -3.83 7.65 -12.32
CA LYS A 162 -4.83 8.62 -12.78
C LYS A 162 -4.62 10.02 -12.18
N GLY A 163 -3.93 10.13 -11.05
CA GLY A 163 -3.83 11.35 -10.25
C GLY A 163 -5.14 11.66 -9.55
N LEU A 164 -5.82 10.62 -9.07
CA LEU A 164 -7.08 10.75 -8.34
C LEU A 164 -6.82 10.46 -6.86
N THR A 165 -7.66 11.03 -5.99
CA THR A 165 -7.61 10.82 -4.55
C THR A 165 -8.96 10.33 -4.03
N TYR A 166 -8.93 9.63 -2.90
CA TYR A 166 -10.11 9.30 -2.11
C TYR A 166 -9.75 9.37 -0.65
N GLU A 167 -10.65 9.91 0.17
CA GLU A 167 -10.44 10.07 1.60
C GLU A 167 -11.73 9.76 2.34
N GLU A 168 -11.60 9.09 3.48
CA GLU A 168 -12.70 8.93 4.43
C GLU A 168 -12.18 8.88 5.87
N SER A 169 -13.11 9.01 6.82
CA SER A 169 -12.79 8.91 8.23
C SER A 169 -12.28 7.50 8.59
N TYR A 170 -11.10 7.44 9.19
CA TYR A 170 -10.55 6.21 9.74
C TYR A 170 -11.33 5.74 10.98
N ASN A 171 -11.97 6.65 11.71
CA ASN A 171 -12.73 6.35 12.92
C ASN A 171 -14.08 5.68 12.65
N ASN A 172 -14.50 5.54 11.39
CA ASN A 172 -15.64 4.71 11.04
C ASN A 172 -15.35 3.25 11.47
N GLY A 173 -16.04 2.75 12.49
CA GLY A 173 -15.79 1.45 13.13
C GLY A 173 -16.11 0.21 12.26
N ILE A 174 -16.33 0.39 10.97
CA ILE A 174 -16.61 -0.71 10.04
C ILE A 174 -15.32 -1.49 9.78
N THR A 175 -15.30 -2.73 10.24
CA THR A 175 -14.25 -3.72 10.00
C THR A 175 -14.81 -4.92 9.24
N ALA A 176 -14.00 -5.55 8.40
CA ALA A 176 -14.36 -6.82 7.79
C ALA A 176 -14.36 -7.95 8.84
N PRO A 177 -15.20 -8.99 8.71
CA PRO A 177 -15.18 -10.12 9.64
C PRO A 177 -13.82 -10.83 9.63
N ILE A 178 -13.22 -10.99 10.82
CA ILE A 178 -11.89 -11.63 10.97
C ILE A 178 -11.85 -13.04 10.39
N GLU A 179 -12.91 -13.83 10.56
CA GLU A 179 -13.02 -15.18 9.99
C GLU A 179 -12.96 -15.18 8.45
N GLN A 180 -13.53 -14.16 7.81
CA GLN A 180 -13.44 -14.02 6.36
C GLN A 180 -12.01 -13.65 5.94
N VAL A 181 -11.33 -12.77 6.67
CA VAL A 181 -9.91 -12.44 6.45
C VAL A 181 -9.02 -13.68 6.60
N LEU A 182 -9.22 -14.48 7.66
CA LEU A 182 -8.49 -15.72 7.90
C LEU A 182 -8.78 -16.78 6.84
N LYS A 183 -10.04 -16.92 6.39
CA LYS A 183 -10.40 -17.82 5.29
C LYS A 183 -9.62 -17.49 4.02
N ILE A 184 -9.49 -16.20 3.69
CA ILE A 184 -8.72 -15.74 2.53
C ILE A 184 -7.21 -15.99 2.73
N ALA A 185 -6.66 -15.69 3.91
CA ALA A 185 -5.27 -15.97 4.22
C ALA A 185 -4.92 -17.47 4.07
N ARG A 186 -5.79 -18.35 4.59
CA ARG A 186 -5.67 -19.82 4.43
C ARG A 186 -5.72 -20.23 2.96
N LYS A 187 -6.64 -19.65 2.17
CA LYS A 187 -6.75 -19.90 0.72
C LYS A 187 -5.45 -19.54 -0.01
N ILE A 188 -4.91 -18.36 0.25
CA ILE A 188 -3.65 -17.86 -0.34
C ILE A 188 -2.50 -18.84 -0.11
N VAL A 189 -2.33 -19.27 1.15
CA VAL A 189 -1.25 -20.18 1.54
C VAL A 189 -1.41 -21.58 0.92
N ASN A 190 -2.63 -22.06 0.76
CA ASN A 190 -2.90 -23.38 0.18
C ASN A 190 -2.72 -23.40 -1.35
N GLU A 191 -3.14 -22.36 -2.06
CA GLU A 191 -3.05 -22.33 -3.53
C GLU A 191 -1.61 -22.13 -4.02
N ARG A 192 -0.81 -21.31 -3.34
CA ARG A 192 0.61 -21.11 -3.70
C ARG A 192 1.54 -22.26 -3.31
N ARG A 193 1.03 -23.28 -2.60
CA ARG A 193 1.76 -24.54 -2.41
C ARG A 193 1.59 -25.51 -3.58
N ARG A 194 0.58 -25.30 -4.43
CA ARG A 194 0.22 -26.22 -5.52
C ARG A 194 0.73 -25.78 -6.89
N GLY A 195 1.26 -24.56 -7.02
CA GLY A 195 1.87 -24.03 -8.24
C GLY A 195 3.32 -23.67 -7.99
#